data_AF-I6ZNH1-F1
#
_entry.id   AF-I6ZNH1-F1
#
_cell.length_a   1.000
_cell.length_b   1.000
_cell.length_c   1.000
_cell.angle_alpha   90.00
_cell.angle_beta   90.00
_cell.angle_gamma   90.00
#
_symmetry.space_group_name_H-M   'P 1'
#
loop_
_entity.id
_entity.type
_entity.pdbx_description
1 polymer ?
#
loop_
_entity_poly.entity_id
_entity_poly.type
_entity_poly.pdbx_seq_one_letter_code
_entity_poly.pdbx_strand_id
1 'polypeptide(L)'
;MRIQKRFLFLLIFFISTVTSAQLNDFNTTKNDKSPLLTQPITVTVGGNFIVTGSFTAFPVQRLDHFVTSLFIEAQQQALTSLTQLETINVVKKQLESYPLRGIRLLRSDGTNLNIDLLKFRLTGDFRYNPYLRNDDVIIFPDYDEEKDFIDISGAVNKPTKFQFVEGDRLSDALLFAGGVSKAYENVEKAEIYRLSENGLSEEIIRTAIFENIELKRGDRIRIVAGENKRHDYKTLVLGEVKNPGYVYLTAEGLPVSEVIRRAGGFTPNADLYRAEVLRNYTADNILRKDKLAPEFVENRNDLLQPETQLRLHQQKELLEMLRLANITEEDSLFFNIDNQLRILGAESLVDFTKISDPDSDEGKFLIKDGDVILIPSKFEYVYVFGQVPRAGYFKYAPDMNYKYYIEKAGGLAETAKDEDEIVVIKGKEKNWVTKEIDKLKIEPGDYIYVPKEIPRTTWFYVERTGNVLSIIGSIATIVILIMQVTK
;
A
#
# COMPACT_ATOMS: atom_id res chain seq x y z
N MET A 1 22.63 -22.67 28.65
CA MET A 1 22.15 -21.28 28.50
C MET A 1 20.78 -21.13 29.17
N ARG A 2 20.78 -21.04 30.49
CA ARG A 2 19.62 -20.72 31.34
C ARG A 2 20.24 -20.01 32.53
N ILE A 3 20.11 -18.69 32.61
CA ILE A 3 20.32 -17.77 33.74
C ILE A 3 20.44 -16.39 33.07
N GLN A 4 19.34 -15.62 33.09
CA GLN A 4 19.26 -14.14 32.96
C GLN A 4 17.82 -13.73 32.57
N LYS A 5 16.84 -14.04 33.42
CA LYS A 5 15.47 -13.48 33.34
C LYS A 5 14.83 -13.25 34.72
N ARG A 6 15.64 -13.01 35.75
CA ARG A 6 15.16 -12.75 37.12
C ARG A 6 15.99 -11.66 37.79
N PHE A 7 15.89 -10.43 37.30
CA PHE A 7 16.34 -9.24 38.03
C PHE A 7 15.64 -8.00 37.44
N LEU A 8 14.33 -7.92 37.65
CA LEU A 8 13.58 -6.66 37.54
C LEU A 8 12.31 -6.77 38.40
N PHE A 9 12.50 -6.93 39.69
CA PHE A 9 11.43 -6.87 40.69
C PHE A 9 12.04 -6.33 41.97
N LEU A 10 12.07 -4.99 42.09
CA LEU A 10 12.10 -4.21 43.33
C LEU A 10 12.39 -2.74 42.97
N LEU A 11 11.34 -1.95 42.79
CA LEU A 11 11.43 -0.52 43.06
C LEU A 11 10.21 -0.16 43.92
N ILE A 12 10.42 -0.16 45.23
CA ILE A 12 9.48 0.38 46.21
C ILE A 12 9.56 1.91 46.07
N PHE A 13 8.49 2.53 45.58
CA PHE A 13 8.33 3.98 45.56
C PHE A 13 7.98 4.46 46.97
N PHE A 14 8.86 5.26 47.57
CA PHE A 14 8.50 6.21 48.61
C PHE A 14 9.06 7.56 48.15
N ILE A 15 8.21 8.36 47.50
CA ILE A 15 8.52 9.77 47.24
C ILE A 15 7.53 10.57 48.07
N SER A 16 7.98 11.00 49.25
CA SER A 16 7.38 12.12 49.97
C SER A 16 8.17 13.37 49.61
N THR A 17 7.53 14.32 48.90
CA THR A 17 8.06 15.69 48.81
C THR A 17 6.95 16.67 49.12
N VAL A 18 7.13 17.36 50.25
CA VAL A 18 6.54 18.67 50.51
C VAL A 18 7.42 19.68 49.78
N THR A 19 6.87 20.38 48.78
CA THR A 19 7.48 21.61 48.25
C THR A 19 6.39 22.64 48.02
N SER A 20 6.45 23.70 48.83
CA SER A 20 5.66 24.91 48.71
C SER A 20 5.82 25.54 47.33
N ALA A 21 4.69 25.83 46.68
CA ALA A 21 4.65 26.58 45.43
C ALA A 21 5.06 28.05 45.68
N GLN A 22 6.08 28.53 44.96
CA GLN A 22 6.28 29.96 44.75
C GLN A 22 5.23 30.44 43.75
N LEU A 23 4.30 31.27 44.23
CA LEU A 23 3.34 32.00 43.39
C LEU A 23 4.07 33.15 42.68
N ASN A 24 3.91 33.19 41.36
CA ASN A 24 4.38 34.26 40.50
C ASN A 24 3.78 35.62 40.93
N ASP A 25 4.68 36.54 41.26
CA ASP A 25 4.43 37.97 41.32
C ASP A 25 4.21 38.47 39.89
N PHE A 26 2.97 38.82 39.53
CA PHE A 26 2.70 39.63 38.34
C PHE A 26 1.59 40.66 38.63
N ASN A 27 2.03 41.92 38.58
CA ASN A 27 1.28 43.15 38.34
C ASN A 27 0.28 43.64 39.40
N THR A 28 0.80 44.52 40.24
CA THR A 28 0.07 45.62 40.86
C THR A 28 -0.46 46.59 39.79
N THR A 29 -1.77 46.57 39.51
CA THR A 29 -2.54 47.78 39.17
C THR A 29 -3.97 47.68 39.68
N LYS A 30 -4.50 48.83 40.10
CA LYS A 30 -5.69 49.06 40.92
C LYS A 30 -7.02 48.58 40.31
N ASN A 31 -7.91 48.24 41.24
CA ASN A 31 -9.38 48.20 41.14
C ASN A 31 -9.96 47.20 40.15
N ASP A 32 -10.18 45.97 40.62
CA ASP A 32 -11.47 45.33 40.40
C ASP A 32 -11.78 44.36 41.55
N LYS A 33 -13.08 44.23 41.84
CA LYS A 33 -13.67 43.43 42.92
C LYS A 33 -12.87 42.16 43.17
N SER A 34 -12.36 41.98 44.39
CA SER A 34 -11.69 40.75 44.80
C SER A 34 -12.56 39.56 44.39
N PRO A 35 -12.13 38.72 43.43
CA PRO A 35 -12.85 37.48 43.18
C PRO A 35 -12.79 36.73 44.51
N LEU A 36 -13.94 36.20 44.97
CA LEU A 36 -13.96 35.34 46.14
C LEU A 36 -12.85 34.31 45.97
N LEU A 37 -11.76 34.47 46.73
CA LEU A 37 -10.68 33.50 46.80
C LEU A 37 -11.31 32.26 47.45
N THR A 38 -11.80 31.34 46.61
CA THR A 38 -12.27 30.05 47.10
C THR A 38 -11.08 29.38 47.75
N GLN A 39 -11.15 29.17 49.06
CA GLN A 39 -10.07 28.52 49.79
C GLN A 39 -9.80 27.15 49.16
N PRO A 40 -8.52 26.77 49.01
CA PRO A 40 -8.16 25.44 48.54
C PRO A 40 -8.79 24.38 49.45
N ILE A 41 -9.19 23.27 48.84
CA ILE A 41 -9.70 22.08 49.52
C ILE A 41 -8.67 20.97 49.44
N THR A 42 -8.75 20.02 50.38
CA THR A 42 -7.92 18.82 50.37
C THR A 42 -8.71 17.66 49.81
N VAL A 43 -8.12 16.92 48.87
CA VAL A 43 -8.70 15.71 48.26
C VAL A 43 -7.67 14.60 48.34
N THR A 44 -8.09 13.39 48.72
CA THR A 44 -7.21 12.23 48.82
C THR A 44 -7.37 11.34 47.60
N VAL A 45 -6.26 10.91 47.01
CA VAL A 45 -6.22 9.95 45.89
C VAL A 45 -5.57 8.66 46.37
N GLY A 46 -6.21 7.53 46.12
CA GLY A 46 -5.72 6.20 46.46
C GLY A 46 -6.07 5.16 45.40
N GLY A 47 -5.66 3.92 45.65
CA GLY A 47 -5.85 2.80 44.73
C GLY A 47 -4.82 2.78 43.59
N ASN A 48 -5.21 2.21 42.45
CA ASN A 48 -4.31 2.01 41.30
C ASN A 48 -4.21 3.28 40.43
N PHE A 49 -3.49 4.28 40.94
CA PHE A 49 -3.17 5.51 40.23
C PHE A 49 -1.68 5.82 40.35
N ILE A 50 -1.12 6.54 39.38
CA ILE A 50 0.33 6.83 39.30
C ILE A 50 0.88 7.51 40.57
N VAL A 51 0.04 8.30 41.25
CA VAL A 51 0.35 8.98 42.52
C VAL A 51 -0.77 8.78 43.53
N THR A 52 -0.42 8.62 44.80
CA THR A 52 -1.40 8.47 45.89
C THR A 52 -1.02 9.39 47.05
N GLY A 53 -2.01 9.85 47.81
CA GLY A 53 -1.82 10.81 48.89
C GLY A 53 -2.88 11.91 48.90
N SER A 54 -2.65 12.94 49.70
CA SER A 54 -3.52 14.11 49.79
C SER A 54 -2.99 15.25 48.93
N PHE A 55 -3.87 15.83 48.12
CA PHE A 55 -3.55 16.88 47.16
C PHE A 55 -4.49 18.06 47.36
N THR A 56 -4.01 19.23 46.94
CA THR A 56 -4.80 20.46 46.96
C THR A 56 -5.66 20.54 45.69
N ALA A 57 -6.95 20.86 45.84
CA ALA A 57 -7.86 21.14 44.74
C ALA A 57 -8.64 22.43 45.01
N PHE A 58 -9.41 22.90 44.03
CA PHE A 58 -10.32 24.04 44.21
C PHE A 58 -11.79 23.57 44.27
N PRO A 59 -12.66 24.20 45.07
CA PRO A 59 -14.08 23.85 45.16
C PRO A 59 -14.84 23.88 43.82
N VAL A 60 -14.38 24.68 42.87
CA VAL A 60 -14.95 24.79 41.52
C VAL A 60 -14.41 23.73 40.55
N GLN A 61 -13.46 22.90 40.99
CA GLN A 61 -12.82 21.90 40.16
C GLN A 61 -13.64 20.61 40.10
N ARG A 62 -13.74 20.03 38.91
CA ARG A 62 -14.35 18.72 38.70
C ARG A 62 -13.31 17.61 38.71
N LEU A 63 -13.78 16.41 39.00
CA LEU A 63 -12.94 15.21 39.15
C LEU A 63 -12.05 14.96 37.92
N ASP A 64 -12.60 15.01 36.70
CA ASP A 64 -11.83 14.76 35.46
C ASP A 64 -10.66 15.74 35.29
N HIS A 65 -10.91 17.03 35.52
CA HIS A 65 -9.88 18.07 35.41
C HIS A 65 -8.78 17.87 36.46
N PHE A 66 -9.17 17.57 37.70
CA PHE A 66 -8.24 17.28 38.80
C PHE A 66 -7.35 16.07 38.53
N VAL A 67 -7.96 14.94 38.17
CA VAL A 67 -7.23 13.70 37.88
C VAL A 67 -6.31 13.87 36.68
N THR A 68 -6.79 14.53 35.62
CA THR A 68 -5.98 14.77 34.42
C THR A 68 -4.78 15.67 34.71
N SER A 69 -4.98 16.74 35.49
CA SER A 69 -3.90 17.64 35.90
C SER A 69 -2.85 16.89 36.73
N LEU A 70 -3.31 16.11 37.72
CA LEU A 70 -2.45 15.34 38.59
C LEU A 70 -1.63 14.28 37.82
N PHE A 71 -2.26 13.63 36.85
CA PHE A 71 -1.59 12.66 35.98
C PHE A 71 -0.53 13.31 35.09
N ILE A 72 -0.84 14.45 34.45
CA ILE A 72 0.11 15.17 33.60
C ILE A 72 1.30 15.65 34.42
N GLU A 73 1.06 16.19 35.61
CA GLU A 73 2.12 16.63 36.52
C GLU A 73 3.03 15.47 36.93
N ALA A 74 2.44 14.35 37.37
CA ALA A 74 3.19 13.15 37.73
C ALA A 74 4.00 12.60 36.55
N GLN A 75 3.42 12.58 35.35
CA GLN A 75 4.10 12.14 34.13
C GLN A 75 5.28 13.05 33.79
N GLN A 76 5.09 14.37 33.83
CA GLN A 76 6.17 15.33 33.57
C GLN A 76 7.31 15.17 34.57
N GLN A 77 7.01 15.06 35.87
CA GLN A 77 8.01 14.83 36.91
C GLN A 77 8.79 13.53 36.66
N ALA A 78 8.09 12.43 36.34
CA ALA A 78 8.74 11.16 36.01
C ALA A 78 9.70 11.29 34.79
N LEU A 79 9.27 12.01 33.76
CA LEU A 79 10.03 12.18 32.51
C LEU A 79 11.22 13.15 32.64
N THR A 80 11.17 14.15 33.52
CA THR A 80 12.27 15.11 33.71
C THR A 80 13.58 14.46 34.17
N SER A 81 13.52 13.27 34.75
CA SER A 81 14.69 12.51 35.21
C SER A 81 15.38 11.66 34.12
N LEU A 82 14.79 11.56 32.92
CA LEU A 82 15.23 10.64 31.86
C LEU A 82 15.96 11.39 30.74
N THR A 83 17.17 10.94 30.39
CA THR A 83 18.01 11.54 29.33
C THR A 83 18.05 10.74 28.02
N GLN A 84 17.61 9.48 28.04
CA GLN A 84 17.65 8.57 26.88
C GLN A 84 16.26 8.43 26.23
N LEU A 85 16.16 8.70 24.93
CA LEU A 85 14.92 8.65 24.14
C LEU A 85 14.21 7.28 24.17
N GLU A 86 14.95 6.19 24.15
CA GLU A 86 14.37 4.83 24.22
C GLU A 86 13.73 4.56 25.59
N THR A 87 14.40 4.97 26.67
CA THR A 87 13.89 4.88 28.04
C THR A 87 12.67 5.78 28.24
N ILE A 88 12.69 6.98 27.67
CA ILE A 88 11.53 7.89 27.66
C ILE A 88 10.32 7.22 27.00
N ASN A 89 10.50 6.56 25.85
CA ASN A 89 9.39 5.90 25.15
C ASN A 89 8.83 4.69 25.92
N VAL A 90 9.70 3.90 26.56
CA VAL A 90 9.27 2.76 27.40
C VAL A 90 8.51 3.24 28.64
N VAL A 91 9.06 4.24 29.34
CA VAL A 91 8.41 4.81 30.54
C VAL A 91 7.11 5.52 30.16
N LYS A 92 7.09 6.28 29.06
CA LYS A 92 5.88 6.92 28.55
C LYS A 92 4.77 5.90 28.27
N LYS A 93 5.11 4.75 27.66
CA LYS A 93 4.17 3.65 27.42
C LYS A 93 3.67 2.97 28.70
N GLN A 94 4.50 2.88 29.73
CA GLN A 94 4.09 2.36 31.05
C GLN A 94 3.23 3.34 31.83
N LEU A 95 3.42 4.64 31.59
CA LEU A 95 2.66 5.73 32.20
C LEU A 95 1.45 6.15 31.36
N GLU A 96 1.07 5.40 30.31
CA GLU A 96 0.11 5.88 29.30
C GLU A 96 -1.37 5.70 29.70
N SER A 97 -1.67 4.90 30.72
CA SER A 97 -3.06 4.68 31.11
C SER A 97 -3.27 4.57 32.61
N TYR A 98 -4.41 5.09 33.03
CA TYR A 98 -4.99 4.87 34.35
C TYR A 98 -6.46 4.48 34.15
N PRO A 99 -7.08 3.79 35.12
CA PRO A 99 -8.48 3.40 35.03
C PRO A 99 -9.37 4.64 34.92
N LEU A 100 -10.15 4.73 33.85
CA LEU A 100 -11.14 5.81 33.65
C LEU A 100 -12.55 5.43 34.12
N ARG A 101 -12.73 4.20 34.58
CA ARG A 101 -14.02 3.61 34.92
C ARG A 101 -13.95 2.93 36.28
N GLY A 102 -15.10 2.75 36.92
CA GLY A 102 -15.19 2.11 38.24
C GLY A 102 -14.51 2.92 39.36
N ILE A 103 -14.29 4.22 39.14
CA ILE A 103 -13.64 5.09 40.11
C ILE A 103 -14.63 5.35 41.24
N ARG A 104 -14.21 5.15 42.49
CA ARG A 104 -15.06 5.41 43.65
C ARG A 104 -14.72 6.77 44.25
N LEU A 105 -15.72 7.63 44.39
CA LEU A 105 -15.61 8.91 45.10
C LEU A 105 -16.37 8.80 46.41
N LEU A 106 -15.63 8.78 47.52
CA LEU A 106 -16.17 8.77 48.87
C LEU A 106 -16.16 10.18 49.44
N ARG A 107 -17.29 10.60 50.01
CA ARG A 107 -17.43 11.91 50.65
C ARG A 107 -17.37 11.79 52.17
N SER A 108 -17.03 12.88 52.84
CA SER A 108 -17.03 12.99 54.30
C SER A 108 -18.41 12.75 54.94
N ASP A 109 -19.50 12.96 54.18
CA ASP A 109 -20.89 12.66 54.61
C ASP A 109 -21.27 11.18 54.49
N GLY A 110 -20.35 10.32 54.02
CA GLY A 110 -20.58 8.88 53.81
C GLY A 110 -21.12 8.51 52.42
N THR A 111 -21.39 9.49 51.54
CA THR A 111 -21.81 9.22 50.16
C THR A 111 -20.71 8.50 49.39
N ASN A 112 -21.08 7.44 48.65
CA ASN A 112 -20.19 6.70 47.77
C ASN A 112 -20.72 6.75 46.33
N LEU A 113 -20.00 7.43 45.44
CA LEU A 113 -20.36 7.59 44.03
C LEU A 113 -19.47 6.72 43.15
N ASN A 114 -20.09 5.97 42.24
CA ASN A 114 -19.38 5.25 41.17
C ASN A 114 -19.25 6.18 39.95
N ILE A 115 -18.02 6.47 39.55
CA ILE A 115 -17.66 7.45 38.54
C ILE A 115 -17.12 6.74 37.30
N ASP A 116 -17.61 7.17 36.14
CA ASP A 116 -17.16 6.69 34.82
C ASP A 116 -16.71 7.88 33.96
N LEU A 117 -15.43 8.26 34.11
CA LEU A 117 -14.84 9.38 33.37
C LEU A 117 -14.76 9.09 31.86
N LEU A 118 -14.72 7.82 31.45
CA LEU A 118 -14.79 7.45 30.03
C LEU A 118 -16.16 7.83 29.44
N LYS A 119 -17.26 7.48 30.13
CA LYS A 119 -18.62 7.90 29.72
C LYS A 119 -18.74 9.43 29.71
N PHE A 120 -18.21 10.13 30.71
CA PHE A 120 -18.17 11.61 30.69
C PHE A 120 -17.49 12.15 29.43
N ARG A 121 -16.28 11.65 29.09
CA ARG A 121 -15.51 12.16 27.95
C ARG A 121 -16.18 11.91 26.59
N LEU A 122 -17.02 10.89 26.49
CA LEU A 122 -17.74 10.56 25.26
C LEU A 122 -19.11 11.23 25.16
N THR A 123 -19.81 11.41 26.28
CA THR A 123 -21.20 11.89 26.30
C THR A 123 -21.35 13.34 26.73
N GLY A 124 -20.35 13.89 27.43
CA GLY A 124 -20.46 15.19 28.11
C GLY A 124 -21.38 15.16 29.33
N ASP A 125 -21.83 13.99 29.78
CA ASP A 125 -22.75 13.88 30.91
C ASP A 125 -22.03 14.12 32.24
N PHE A 126 -22.28 15.28 32.82
CA PHE A 126 -21.66 15.73 34.07
C PHE A 126 -22.04 14.91 35.30
N ARG A 127 -23.03 14.00 35.22
CA ARG A 127 -23.31 13.06 36.31
C ARG A 127 -22.12 12.13 36.59
N TYR A 128 -21.33 11.83 35.57
CA TYR A 128 -20.11 11.04 35.69
C TYR A 128 -18.87 11.86 36.02
N ASN A 129 -18.97 13.18 36.17
CA ASN A 129 -17.85 14.07 36.47
C ASN A 129 -18.23 15.12 37.52
N PRO A 130 -18.44 14.71 38.79
CA PRO A 130 -18.89 15.61 39.85
C PRO A 130 -17.84 16.67 40.21
N TYR A 131 -18.30 17.76 40.85
CA TYR A 131 -17.42 18.69 41.57
C TYR A 131 -16.81 18.02 42.80
N LEU A 132 -15.56 18.36 43.07
CA LEU A 132 -14.84 17.93 44.26
C LEU A 132 -15.27 18.74 45.48
N ARG A 133 -15.25 18.08 46.63
CA ARG A 133 -15.50 18.68 47.95
C ARG A 133 -14.30 18.45 48.86
N ASN A 134 -14.24 19.23 49.94
CA ASN A 134 -13.23 19.02 50.95
C ASN A 134 -13.35 17.61 51.55
N ASP A 135 -12.20 16.98 51.73
CA ASP A 135 -12.04 15.62 52.26
C ASP A 135 -12.63 14.51 51.37
N ASP A 136 -12.88 14.79 50.09
CA ASP A 136 -13.21 13.75 49.12
C ASP A 136 -12.06 12.74 49.02
N VAL A 137 -12.38 11.45 48.98
CA VAL A 137 -11.44 10.34 48.76
C VAL A 137 -11.76 9.65 47.44
N ILE A 138 -10.84 9.74 46.49
CA ILE A 138 -10.93 9.16 45.16
C ILE A 138 -10.13 7.85 45.15
N ILE A 139 -10.78 6.73 44.86
CA ILE A 139 -10.15 5.42 44.82
C ILE A 139 -10.23 4.87 43.40
N PHE A 140 -9.08 4.68 42.78
CA PHE A 140 -8.95 4.03 41.47
C PHE A 140 -8.97 2.50 41.63
N PRO A 141 -9.80 1.78 40.86
CA PRO A 141 -9.86 0.33 40.93
C PRO A 141 -8.61 -0.30 40.32
N ASP A 142 -8.32 -1.53 40.71
CA ASP A 142 -7.38 -2.35 39.95
C ASP A 142 -7.91 -2.56 38.52
N TYR A 143 -7.00 -2.54 37.55
CA TYR A 143 -7.33 -2.72 36.15
C TYR A 143 -6.45 -3.81 35.57
N ASP A 144 -7.06 -4.96 35.31
CA ASP A 144 -6.45 -6.10 34.64
C ASP A 144 -7.07 -6.21 33.24
N GLU A 145 -6.38 -5.72 32.22
CA GLU A 145 -6.86 -5.75 30.83
C GLU A 145 -7.10 -7.19 30.33
N GLU A 146 -6.49 -8.19 30.95
CA GLU A 146 -6.60 -9.60 30.53
C GLU A 146 -7.81 -10.30 31.14
N LYS A 147 -8.32 -9.82 32.28
CA LYS A 147 -9.41 -10.48 33.00
C LYS A 147 -10.68 -9.65 33.11
N ASP A 148 -10.56 -8.32 33.11
CA ASP A 148 -11.64 -7.42 33.47
C ASP A 148 -12.03 -6.58 32.27
N PHE A 149 -12.29 -7.25 31.15
CA PHE A 149 -12.47 -6.58 29.87
C PHE A 149 -13.78 -6.91 29.17
N ILE A 150 -14.16 -6.03 28.27
CA ILE A 150 -15.06 -6.26 27.15
C ILE A 150 -14.27 -5.89 25.89
N ASP A 151 -14.40 -6.71 24.85
CA ASP A 151 -13.81 -6.43 23.54
C ASP A 151 -14.92 -6.25 22.51
N ILE A 152 -14.92 -5.15 21.76
CA ILE A 152 -15.90 -4.90 20.70
C ILE A 152 -15.22 -4.66 19.36
N SER A 153 -15.66 -5.42 18.36
CA SER A 153 -15.10 -5.45 17.01
C SER A 153 -16.18 -5.56 15.93
N GLY A 154 -15.77 -5.59 14.66
CA GLY A 154 -16.67 -5.67 13.51
C GLY A 154 -17.08 -4.29 12.99
N ALA A 155 -18.36 -4.11 12.67
CA ALA A 155 -18.89 -2.91 12.02
C ALA A 155 -19.11 -1.72 12.98
N VAL A 156 -18.05 -1.31 13.67
CA VAL A 156 -18.00 -0.17 14.59
C VAL A 156 -16.98 0.87 14.13
N ASN A 157 -17.12 2.12 14.58
CA ASN A 157 -16.21 3.20 14.16
C ASN A 157 -14.79 3.00 14.71
N LYS A 158 -14.67 2.50 15.94
CA LYS A 158 -13.39 2.25 16.61
C LYS A 158 -13.44 0.92 17.38
N PRO A 159 -12.98 -0.19 16.76
CA PRO A 159 -12.78 -1.43 17.49
C PRO A 159 -11.91 -1.19 18.72
N THR A 160 -12.36 -1.64 19.89
CA THR A 160 -11.71 -1.29 21.15
C THR A 160 -11.98 -2.31 22.24
N LYS A 161 -10.98 -2.49 23.10
CA LYS A 161 -11.05 -3.29 24.32
C LYS A 161 -11.05 -2.33 25.50
N PHE A 162 -11.96 -2.54 26.45
CA PHE A 162 -12.14 -1.62 27.58
C PHE A 162 -12.48 -2.36 28.87
N GLN A 163 -12.26 -1.70 30.01
CA GLN A 163 -12.55 -2.26 31.33
C GLN A 163 -14.04 -2.57 31.51
N PHE A 164 -14.36 -3.79 31.94
CA PHE A 164 -15.71 -4.15 32.38
C PHE A 164 -16.04 -3.51 33.73
N VAL A 165 -17.20 -2.86 33.81
CA VAL A 165 -17.80 -2.40 35.07
C VAL A 165 -19.17 -3.04 35.22
N GLU A 166 -19.51 -3.46 36.44
CA GLU A 166 -20.79 -4.10 36.72
C GLU A 166 -21.97 -3.24 36.24
N GLY A 167 -22.89 -3.86 35.50
CA GLY A 167 -24.02 -3.17 34.88
C GLY A 167 -23.77 -2.63 33.47
N ASP A 168 -22.58 -2.85 32.90
CA ASP A 168 -22.31 -2.53 31.49
C ASP A 168 -23.27 -3.25 30.55
N ARG A 169 -23.70 -2.54 29.51
CA ARG A 169 -24.61 -3.08 28.49
C ARG A 169 -24.04 -2.96 27.08
N LEU A 170 -24.67 -3.66 26.13
CA LEU A 170 -24.30 -3.59 24.71
C LEU A 170 -24.31 -2.15 24.17
N SER A 171 -25.22 -1.30 24.66
CA SER A 171 -25.25 0.12 24.30
C SER A 171 -24.00 0.90 24.78
N ASP A 172 -23.45 0.55 25.95
CA ASP A 172 -22.22 1.13 26.46
C ASP A 172 -21.02 0.69 25.62
N ALA A 173 -20.95 -0.59 25.24
CA ALA A 173 -19.91 -1.09 24.36
C ALA A 173 -19.94 -0.38 22.99
N LEU A 174 -21.12 -0.19 22.42
CA LEU A 174 -21.30 0.59 21.19
C LEU A 174 -20.89 2.05 21.37
N LEU A 175 -21.24 2.69 22.50
CA LEU A 175 -20.80 4.04 22.82
C LEU A 175 -19.27 4.14 22.86
N PHE A 176 -18.59 3.20 23.53
CA PHE A 176 -17.13 3.17 23.62
C PHE A 176 -16.46 2.90 22.27
N ALA A 177 -17.11 2.12 21.40
CA ALA A 177 -16.67 1.91 20.03
C ALA A 177 -16.94 3.09 19.08
N GLY A 178 -17.51 4.20 19.59
CA GLY A 178 -17.88 5.37 18.80
C GLY A 178 -19.12 5.16 17.93
N GLY A 179 -19.93 4.15 18.23
CA GLY A 179 -21.10 3.74 17.46
C GLY A 179 -20.79 2.83 16.29
N VAL A 180 -21.85 2.47 15.55
CA VAL A 180 -21.77 1.66 14.33
C VAL A 180 -21.06 2.44 13.22
N SER A 181 -20.23 1.74 12.46
CA SER A 181 -19.54 2.34 11.31
C SER A 181 -20.50 2.55 10.14
N LYS A 182 -20.53 3.80 9.62
CA LYS A 182 -21.29 4.17 8.42
C LYS A 182 -20.74 3.54 7.14
N ALA A 183 -19.58 2.89 7.21
CA ALA A 183 -19.04 2.11 6.10
C ALA A 183 -19.83 0.83 5.85
N TYR A 184 -20.79 0.47 6.69
CA TYR A 184 -21.59 -0.74 6.54
C TYR A 184 -23.08 -0.40 6.47
N GLU A 185 -23.83 -1.12 5.65
CA GLU A 185 -25.29 -1.00 5.56
C GLU A 185 -25.98 -2.09 6.39
N ASN A 186 -27.17 -1.77 6.92
CA ASN A 186 -28.05 -2.71 7.64
C ASN A 186 -27.35 -3.43 8.81
N VAL A 187 -26.56 -2.70 9.57
CA VAL A 187 -25.89 -3.22 10.77
C VAL A 187 -26.90 -3.29 11.91
N GLU A 188 -27.61 -4.40 11.99
CA GLU A 188 -28.67 -4.59 12.99
C GLU A 188 -28.35 -5.68 14.01
N LYS A 189 -27.33 -6.50 13.76
CA LYS A 189 -27.05 -7.72 14.53
C LYS A 189 -25.72 -7.62 15.28
N ALA A 190 -25.73 -8.11 16.51
CA ALA A 190 -24.54 -8.34 17.32
C ALA A 190 -24.44 -9.83 17.68
N GLU A 191 -23.21 -10.32 17.72
CA GLU A 191 -22.87 -11.61 18.31
C GLU A 191 -22.00 -11.37 19.54
N ILE A 192 -22.41 -11.90 20.68
CA ILE A 192 -21.66 -11.84 21.93
C ILE A 192 -21.13 -13.25 22.20
N TYR A 193 -19.82 -13.39 22.20
CA TYR A 193 -19.10 -14.60 22.55
C TYR A 193 -18.76 -14.53 24.04
N ARG A 194 -19.40 -15.40 24.81
CA ARG A 194 -19.30 -15.44 26.27
C ARG A 194 -18.66 -16.75 26.69
N LEU A 195 -17.48 -16.66 27.28
CA LEU A 195 -16.79 -17.81 27.82
C LEU A 195 -17.38 -18.18 29.19
N SER A 196 -17.63 -19.46 29.43
CA SER A 196 -18.06 -19.96 30.74
C SER A 196 -16.97 -19.75 31.79
N GLU A 197 -17.35 -19.67 33.07
CA GLU A 197 -16.40 -19.44 34.17
C GLU A 197 -15.27 -20.47 34.25
N ASN A 198 -15.53 -21.72 33.85
CA ASN A 198 -14.53 -22.78 33.80
C ASN A 198 -13.62 -22.73 32.54
N GLY A 199 -13.89 -21.83 31.60
CA GLY A 199 -13.15 -21.68 30.34
C GLY A 199 -13.38 -22.80 29.31
N LEU A 200 -14.31 -23.73 29.55
CA LEU A 200 -14.47 -24.94 28.74
C LEU A 200 -15.56 -24.85 27.67
N SER A 201 -16.44 -23.86 27.75
CA SER A 201 -17.53 -23.68 26.79
C SER A 201 -17.70 -22.20 26.42
N GLU A 202 -18.01 -21.94 25.16
CA GLU A 202 -18.33 -20.61 24.65
C GLU A 202 -19.79 -20.58 24.21
N GLU A 203 -20.56 -19.67 24.79
CA GLU A 203 -21.93 -19.37 24.38
C GLU A 203 -21.90 -18.22 23.35
N ILE A 204 -22.64 -18.37 22.25
CA ILE A 204 -22.80 -17.31 21.25
C ILE A 204 -24.23 -16.77 21.34
N ILE A 205 -24.37 -15.60 21.92
CA ILE A 205 -25.64 -14.89 22.03
C ILE A 205 -25.80 -14.02 20.79
N ARG A 206 -26.80 -14.34 19.97
CA ARG A 206 -27.15 -13.56 18.77
C ARG A 206 -28.34 -12.67 19.09
N THR A 207 -28.18 -11.38 18.88
CA THR A 207 -29.15 -10.37 19.30
C THR A 207 -29.12 -9.18 18.34
N ALA A 208 -30.14 -8.33 18.41
CA ALA A 208 -30.13 -7.06 17.70
C ALA A 208 -29.34 -6.00 18.49
N ILE A 209 -28.67 -5.07 17.80
CA ILE A 209 -27.81 -4.07 18.45
C ILE A 209 -28.55 -3.14 19.43
N PHE A 210 -29.87 -3.00 19.27
CA PHE A 210 -30.73 -2.17 20.10
C PHE A 210 -31.27 -2.91 21.33
N GLU A 211 -31.13 -4.23 21.39
CA GLU A 211 -31.45 -5.00 22.59
C GLU A 211 -30.34 -4.74 23.61
N ASN A 212 -30.65 -3.92 24.61
CA ASN A 212 -29.71 -3.39 25.59
C ASN A 212 -29.28 -4.45 26.63
N ILE A 213 -28.70 -5.55 26.15
CA ILE A 213 -28.31 -6.72 26.92
C ILE A 213 -27.19 -6.36 27.90
N GLU A 214 -27.29 -6.92 29.10
CA GLU A 214 -26.24 -6.84 30.12
C GLU A 214 -25.04 -7.72 29.72
N LEU A 215 -23.88 -7.08 29.74
CA LEU A 215 -22.61 -7.71 29.44
C LEU A 215 -22.03 -8.33 30.69
N LYS A 216 -21.20 -9.35 30.48
CA LYS A 216 -20.43 -10.01 31.53
C LYS A 216 -18.94 -9.85 31.26
N ARG A 217 -18.17 -9.92 32.33
CA ARG A 217 -16.72 -9.94 32.29
C ARG A 217 -16.20 -10.94 31.25
N GLY A 218 -15.33 -10.46 30.37
CA GLY A 218 -14.69 -11.27 29.32
C GLY A 218 -15.52 -11.46 28.06
N ASP A 219 -16.71 -10.86 27.95
CA ASP A 219 -17.51 -10.91 26.72
C ASP A 219 -16.74 -10.27 25.55
N ARG A 220 -16.76 -10.97 24.41
CA ARG A 220 -16.28 -10.45 23.13
C ARG A 220 -17.48 -10.21 22.23
N ILE A 221 -17.59 -9.00 21.70
CA ILE A 221 -18.72 -8.53 20.93
C ILE A 221 -18.26 -8.32 19.50
N ARG A 222 -19.00 -8.92 18.55
CA ARG A 222 -18.80 -8.72 17.11
C ARG A 222 -20.07 -8.11 16.53
N ILE A 223 -19.97 -6.88 16.06
CA ILE A 223 -21.05 -6.23 15.32
C ILE A 223 -21.00 -6.74 13.88
N VAL A 224 -22.06 -7.43 13.47
CA VAL A 224 -22.13 -8.11 12.18
C VAL A 224 -22.64 -7.16 11.12
N ALA A 225 -21.94 -7.09 9.99
CA ALA A 225 -22.36 -6.36 8.80
C ALA A 225 -22.34 -7.26 7.56
N GLY A 226 -23.14 -6.88 6.56
CA GLY A 226 -22.97 -7.40 5.20
C GLY A 226 -21.64 -6.93 4.60
N GLU A 227 -21.10 -7.68 3.64
CA GLU A 227 -19.92 -7.25 2.88
C GLU A 227 -20.20 -5.92 2.18
N ASN A 228 -19.47 -4.87 2.56
CA ASN A 228 -19.53 -3.61 1.83
C ASN A 228 -18.72 -3.72 0.53
N LYS A 229 -19.44 -3.87 -0.60
CA LYS A 229 -18.85 -3.90 -1.94
C LYS A 229 -18.65 -2.49 -2.55
N ARG A 230 -18.84 -1.40 -1.79
CA ARG A 230 -18.53 -0.05 -2.27
C ARG A 230 -17.03 0.21 -2.15
N HIS A 231 -16.32 -0.12 -3.22
CA HIS A 231 -14.92 0.26 -3.43
C HIS A 231 -14.80 1.24 -4.61
N ASP A 232 -13.70 1.99 -4.68
CA ASP A 232 -13.39 2.90 -5.78
C ASP A 232 -12.85 2.13 -7.00
N TYR A 233 -13.66 1.20 -7.52
CA TYR A 233 -13.27 0.39 -8.67
C TYR A 233 -13.10 1.27 -9.90
N LYS A 234 -11.92 1.29 -10.50
CA LYS A 234 -11.62 2.14 -11.65
C LYS A 234 -10.56 1.53 -12.56
N THR A 235 -10.64 1.94 -13.81
CA THR A 235 -9.63 1.67 -14.84
C THR A 235 -9.08 2.99 -15.36
N LEU A 236 -7.83 2.98 -15.81
CA LEU A 236 -7.18 4.14 -16.39
C LEU A 236 -7.18 4.03 -17.92
N VAL A 237 -7.75 5.01 -18.61
CA VAL A 237 -7.76 5.07 -20.08
C VAL A 237 -6.81 6.17 -20.54
N LEU A 238 -5.80 5.81 -21.33
CA LEU A 238 -4.71 6.69 -21.77
C LEU A 238 -4.64 6.81 -23.30
N GLY A 239 -4.06 7.92 -23.76
CA GLY A 239 -3.80 8.20 -25.16
C GLY A 239 -4.98 8.84 -25.92
N GLU A 240 -5.21 8.40 -27.16
CA GLU A 240 -6.09 9.01 -28.16
C GLU A 240 -7.58 8.69 -27.94
N VAL A 241 -8.09 9.14 -26.80
CA VAL A 241 -9.53 9.23 -26.48
C VAL A 241 -9.91 10.67 -26.23
N LYS A 242 -11.20 11.01 -26.32
CA LYS A 242 -11.65 12.39 -26.10
C LYS A 242 -11.40 12.87 -24.66
N ASN A 243 -11.58 12.00 -23.68
CA ASN A 243 -11.38 12.29 -22.27
C ASN A 243 -10.48 11.21 -21.63
N PRO A 244 -9.14 11.32 -21.73
CA PRO A 244 -8.24 10.41 -21.05
C PRO A 244 -8.31 10.61 -19.53
N GLY A 245 -8.13 9.53 -18.77
CA GLY A 245 -8.21 9.54 -17.32
C GLY A 245 -8.92 8.31 -16.73
N TYR A 246 -9.36 8.42 -15.49
CA TYR A 246 -10.02 7.32 -14.79
C TYR A 246 -11.49 7.16 -15.21
N VAL A 247 -11.88 5.92 -15.48
CA VAL A 247 -13.27 5.52 -15.69
C VAL A 247 -13.69 4.60 -14.54
N TYR A 248 -14.75 5.00 -13.83
CA TYR A 248 -15.30 4.23 -12.71
C TYR A 248 -16.06 2.99 -13.18
N LEU A 249 -15.85 1.89 -12.47
CA LEU A 249 -16.35 0.56 -12.74
C LEU A 249 -17.30 0.08 -11.63
N THR A 250 -18.02 -1.00 -11.91
CA THR A 250 -18.70 -1.81 -10.89
C THR A 250 -17.78 -2.90 -10.34
N ALA A 251 -18.14 -3.52 -9.21
CA ALA A 251 -17.36 -4.60 -8.59
C ALA A 251 -17.12 -5.80 -9.55
N GLU A 252 -18.04 -6.01 -10.49
CA GLU A 252 -17.96 -7.08 -11.50
C GLU A 252 -17.15 -6.66 -12.76
N GLY A 253 -16.73 -5.39 -12.84
CA GLY A 253 -16.13 -4.80 -14.03
C GLY A 253 -17.17 -4.25 -15.02
N LEU A 254 -16.70 -3.68 -16.13
CA LEU A 254 -17.54 -3.20 -17.24
C LEU A 254 -16.99 -3.66 -18.59
N PRO A 255 -17.82 -3.85 -19.63
CA PRO A 255 -17.34 -4.10 -20.98
C PRO A 255 -16.40 -3.00 -21.48
N VAL A 256 -15.37 -3.35 -22.24
CA VAL A 256 -14.41 -2.37 -22.78
C VAL A 256 -15.09 -1.32 -23.66
N SER A 257 -16.11 -1.70 -24.43
CA SER A 257 -16.92 -0.76 -25.23
C SER A 257 -17.60 0.32 -24.37
N GLU A 258 -18.12 -0.07 -23.20
CA GLU A 258 -18.71 0.83 -22.21
C GLU A 258 -17.65 1.78 -21.64
N VAL A 259 -16.47 1.25 -21.30
CA VAL A 259 -15.36 2.04 -20.76
C VAL A 259 -14.91 3.11 -21.76
N ILE A 260 -14.71 2.73 -23.03
CA ILE A 260 -14.35 3.66 -24.09
C ILE A 260 -15.46 4.70 -24.33
N ARG A 261 -16.73 4.29 -24.27
CA ARG A 261 -17.86 5.22 -24.41
C ARG A 261 -17.86 6.27 -23.28
N ARG A 262 -17.58 5.86 -22.04
CA ARG A 262 -17.43 6.77 -20.89
C ARG A 262 -16.23 7.70 -21.03
N ALA A 263 -15.15 7.25 -21.68
CA ALA A 263 -14.02 8.09 -22.08
C ALA A 263 -14.32 9.04 -23.26
N GLY A 264 -15.57 9.05 -23.77
CA GLY A 264 -16.01 9.93 -24.87
C GLY A 264 -15.74 9.38 -26.28
N GLY A 265 -15.24 8.15 -26.38
CA GLY A 265 -14.84 7.51 -27.62
C GLY A 265 -13.42 7.86 -28.08
N PHE A 266 -12.95 7.19 -29.13
CA PHE A 266 -11.65 7.42 -29.73
C PHE A 266 -11.56 8.76 -30.47
N THR A 267 -10.36 9.34 -30.56
CA THR A 267 -10.09 10.47 -31.48
C THR A 267 -9.85 9.98 -32.91
N PRO A 268 -9.89 10.84 -33.94
CA PRO A 268 -9.54 10.46 -35.31
C PRO A 268 -8.08 9.98 -35.49
N ASN A 269 -7.20 10.37 -34.56
CA ASN A 269 -5.79 10.02 -34.55
C ASN A 269 -5.50 8.74 -33.75
N ALA A 270 -6.52 8.10 -33.19
CA ALA A 270 -6.36 6.84 -32.46
C ALA A 270 -5.88 5.72 -33.36
N ASP A 271 -4.86 5.02 -32.90
CA ASP A 271 -4.35 3.80 -33.49
C ASP A 271 -4.97 2.59 -32.79
N LEU A 272 -6.13 2.17 -33.29
CA LEU A 272 -6.85 1.00 -32.79
C LEU A 272 -6.10 -0.31 -33.05
N TYR A 273 -5.13 -0.32 -33.96
CA TYR A 273 -4.38 -1.53 -34.29
C TYR A 273 -3.33 -1.85 -33.22
N ARG A 274 -2.78 -0.82 -32.56
CA ARG A 274 -1.80 -0.92 -31.47
C ARG A 274 -2.36 -0.62 -30.08
N ALA A 275 -3.68 -0.48 -29.97
CA ALA A 275 -4.33 -0.32 -28.67
C ALA A 275 -4.29 -1.62 -27.86
N GLU A 276 -4.07 -1.50 -26.55
CA GLU A 276 -3.89 -2.64 -25.66
C GLU A 276 -4.60 -2.47 -24.32
N VAL A 277 -5.07 -3.59 -23.76
CA VAL A 277 -5.54 -3.69 -22.37
C VAL A 277 -4.47 -4.37 -21.53
N LEU A 278 -4.01 -3.68 -20.50
CA LEU A 278 -3.05 -4.16 -19.53
C LEU A 278 -3.82 -4.57 -18.26
N ARG A 279 -3.97 -5.89 -18.06
CA ARG A 279 -4.74 -6.48 -16.96
C ARG A 279 -4.06 -6.29 -15.61
N ASN A 280 -4.85 -5.92 -14.60
CA ASN A 280 -4.48 -5.81 -13.19
C ASN A 280 -3.07 -5.22 -13.08
N TYR A 281 -2.92 -3.99 -13.57
CA TYR A 281 -1.64 -3.37 -13.84
C TYR A 281 -0.74 -3.67 -12.66
N THR A 282 0.24 -4.51 -12.95
CA THR A 282 1.33 -4.88 -12.08
C THR A 282 2.22 -3.67 -11.88
N ALA A 283 1.68 -2.46 -11.67
CA ALA A 283 2.40 -1.31 -11.14
C ALA A 283 3.16 -1.76 -9.91
N ASP A 284 2.56 -2.55 -9.03
CA ASP A 284 3.23 -3.06 -7.83
C ASP A 284 4.35 -4.07 -8.14
N ASN A 285 4.37 -4.76 -9.28
CA ASN A 285 5.48 -5.67 -9.67
C ASN A 285 6.51 -5.00 -10.61
N ILE A 286 6.12 -4.01 -11.41
CA ILE A 286 6.98 -3.20 -12.28
C ILE A 286 7.75 -2.18 -11.43
N LEU A 287 7.08 -1.52 -10.49
CA LEU A 287 7.69 -0.49 -9.62
C LEU A 287 8.51 -1.08 -8.47
N ARG A 288 8.26 -2.33 -8.04
CA ARG A 288 9.01 -2.95 -6.93
C ARG A 288 10.19 -3.81 -7.35
N LYS A 289 10.30 -4.23 -8.62
CA LYS A 289 11.31 -5.23 -9.00
C LYS A 289 12.40 -4.75 -9.95
N ASP A 290 12.22 -3.62 -10.63
CA ASP A 290 13.29 -3.02 -11.42
C ASP A 290 13.65 -1.63 -10.93
N LYS A 291 14.95 -1.35 -10.89
CA LYS A 291 15.56 -0.04 -10.65
C LYS A 291 15.25 0.96 -11.77
N LEU A 292 13.99 1.05 -12.21
CA LEU A 292 13.48 2.00 -13.17
C LEU A 292 12.81 3.14 -12.39
N ALA A 293 13.68 4.03 -11.92
CA ALA A 293 13.44 5.32 -11.27
C ALA A 293 12.43 5.36 -10.09
N PRO A 294 12.92 5.63 -8.85
CA PRO A 294 12.07 5.97 -7.69
C PRO A 294 11.11 7.15 -7.91
N GLU A 295 11.29 7.93 -8.97
CA GLU A 295 10.50 9.14 -9.28
C GLU A 295 9.06 8.83 -9.77
N PHE A 296 8.77 7.60 -10.22
CA PHE A 296 7.43 7.25 -10.75
C PHE A 296 6.41 6.78 -9.69
N VAL A 297 6.81 6.66 -8.42
CA VAL A 297 5.96 6.08 -7.36
C VAL A 297 5.19 7.14 -6.57
N GLU A 298 5.67 8.39 -6.51
CA GLU A 298 5.11 9.38 -5.58
C GLU A 298 3.86 10.12 -6.10
N ASN A 299 3.61 10.17 -7.40
CA ASN A 299 2.48 10.93 -7.93
C ASN A 299 1.83 10.26 -9.16
N ARG A 300 0.71 9.55 -8.97
CA ARG A 300 -0.03 8.88 -10.07
C ARG A 300 -0.51 9.83 -11.18
N ASN A 301 -0.56 11.13 -10.90
CA ASN A 301 -0.91 12.16 -11.89
C ASN A 301 0.16 12.33 -12.98
N ASP A 302 1.41 11.92 -12.75
CA ASP A 302 2.49 12.06 -13.74
C ASP A 302 2.37 11.06 -14.90
N LEU A 303 1.64 9.96 -14.71
CA LEU A 303 1.28 9.00 -15.76
C LEU A 303 0.26 9.58 -16.76
N LEU A 304 -0.47 10.63 -16.38
CA LEU A 304 -1.44 11.31 -17.23
C LEU A 304 -0.78 12.32 -18.18
N GLN A 305 0.49 12.67 -17.94
CA GLN A 305 1.21 13.61 -18.79
C GLN A 305 1.56 12.93 -20.14
N PRO A 306 1.24 13.56 -21.28
CA PRO A 306 1.52 13.00 -22.61
C PRO A 306 3.00 12.63 -22.83
N GLU A 307 3.92 13.38 -22.23
CA GLU A 307 5.37 13.15 -22.32
C GLU A 307 5.79 11.86 -21.62
N THR A 308 5.17 11.54 -20.47
CA THR A 308 5.43 10.31 -19.71
C THR A 308 4.88 9.09 -20.43
N GLN A 309 3.71 9.20 -21.05
CA GLN A 309 3.09 8.11 -21.83
C GLN A 309 3.92 7.77 -23.07
N LEU A 310 4.40 8.81 -23.78
CA LEU A 310 5.28 8.64 -24.92
C LEU A 310 6.62 8.00 -24.53
N ARG A 311 7.21 8.40 -23.39
CA ARG A 311 8.45 7.81 -22.86
C ARG A 311 8.30 6.33 -22.49
N LEU A 312 7.20 5.95 -21.84
CA LEU A 312 6.90 4.55 -21.50
C LEU A 312 6.75 3.69 -22.75
N HIS A 313 6.01 4.19 -23.75
CA HIS A 313 5.85 3.50 -25.04
C HIS A 313 7.20 3.33 -25.76
N GLN A 314 8.00 4.39 -25.85
CA GLN A 314 9.33 4.36 -26.45
C GLN A 314 10.29 3.41 -25.71
N GLN A 315 10.22 3.36 -24.39
CA GLN A 315 11.06 2.48 -23.57
C GLN A 315 10.67 1.00 -23.73
N LYS A 316 9.37 0.70 -23.79
CA LYS A 316 8.85 -0.64 -24.11
C LYS A 316 9.31 -1.08 -25.50
N GLU A 317 9.13 -0.23 -26.51
CA GLU A 317 9.59 -0.53 -27.88
C GLU A 317 11.11 -0.74 -27.96
N LEU A 318 11.90 0.04 -27.23
CA LEU A 318 13.35 -0.15 -27.16
C LEU A 318 13.74 -1.51 -26.56
N LEU A 319 13.06 -1.91 -25.48
CA LEU A 319 13.29 -3.22 -24.88
C LEU A 319 12.89 -4.35 -25.84
N GLU A 320 11.78 -4.21 -26.57
CA GLU A 320 11.34 -5.16 -27.60
C GLU A 320 12.36 -5.30 -28.73
N MET A 321 12.97 -4.19 -29.16
CA MET A 321 14.07 -4.24 -30.14
C MET A 321 15.31 -4.96 -29.59
N LEU A 322 15.65 -4.75 -28.31
CA LEU A 322 16.80 -5.39 -27.65
C LEU A 322 16.60 -6.91 -27.44
N ARG A 323 15.37 -7.35 -27.16
CA ARG A 323 15.00 -8.78 -27.14
C ARG A 323 15.31 -9.48 -28.45
N LEU A 324 15.28 -8.77 -29.57
CA LEU A 324 15.19 -9.42 -30.88
C LEU A 324 16.52 -9.43 -31.66
N ALA A 325 17.54 -8.68 -31.25
CA ALA A 325 18.86 -8.69 -31.92
C ALA A 325 19.67 -9.96 -31.58
N ASN A 326 20.09 -10.72 -32.60
CA ASN A 326 20.93 -11.91 -32.47
C ASN A 326 22.32 -11.60 -31.85
N ILE A 327 22.48 -11.83 -30.54
CA ILE A 327 23.75 -11.73 -29.80
C ILE A 327 24.00 -13.08 -29.12
N THR A 328 25.22 -13.63 -29.21
CA THR A 328 25.58 -14.95 -28.64
C THR A 328 26.44 -14.89 -27.37
N GLU A 329 26.28 -15.95 -26.57
CA GLU A 329 26.99 -16.48 -25.37
C GLU A 329 26.63 -15.97 -23.94
N GLU A 330 25.82 -14.92 -23.74
CA GLU A 330 25.50 -14.35 -22.40
C GLU A 330 23.97 -14.20 -22.13
N ASP A 331 23.19 -15.25 -22.44
CA ASP A 331 21.71 -15.34 -22.49
C ASP A 331 20.90 -14.87 -21.27
N SER A 332 21.51 -14.39 -20.18
CA SER A 332 20.78 -13.82 -19.04
C SER A 332 20.07 -12.50 -19.39
N LEU A 333 20.70 -11.64 -20.18
CA LEU A 333 20.11 -10.35 -20.59
C LEU A 333 18.93 -10.56 -21.55
N PHE A 334 19.09 -11.44 -22.54
CA PHE A 334 18.02 -11.84 -23.44
C PHE A 334 16.85 -12.48 -22.69
N PHE A 335 17.11 -13.44 -21.79
CA PHE A 335 16.07 -14.10 -20.99
C PHE A 335 15.34 -13.13 -20.03
N ASN A 336 16.06 -12.20 -19.41
CA ASN A 336 15.45 -11.20 -18.51
C ASN A 336 14.60 -10.20 -19.29
N ILE A 337 15.07 -9.71 -20.45
CA ILE A 337 14.31 -8.81 -21.32
C ILE A 337 13.11 -9.55 -21.95
N ASP A 338 13.28 -10.78 -22.41
CA ASP A 338 12.20 -11.62 -22.95
C ASP A 338 11.10 -11.88 -21.90
N ASN A 339 11.48 -12.24 -20.67
CA ASN A 339 10.51 -12.40 -19.58
C ASN A 339 9.84 -11.07 -19.21
N GLN A 340 10.59 -9.97 -19.08
CA GLN A 340 10.02 -8.65 -18.81
C GLN A 340 9.02 -8.25 -19.90
N LEU A 341 9.33 -8.49 -21.18
CA LEU A 341 8.45 -8.16 -22.29
C LEU A 341 7.27 -9.11 -22.45
N ARG A 342 7.40 -10.40 -22.14
CA ARG A 342 6.25 -11.31 -22.07
C ARG A 342 5.30 -10.94 -20.94
N ILE A 343 5.82 -10.32 -19.87
CA ILE A 343 5.03 -9.78 -18.77
C ILE A 343 4.38 -8.43 -19.15
N LEU A 344 5.09 -7.55 -19.86
CA LEU A 344 4.61 -6.21 -20.30
C LEU A 344 3.73 -6.23 -21.55
N GLY A 345 3.93 -7.25 -22.39
CA GLY A 345 3.29 -7.47 -23.67
C GLY A 345 2.49 -8.75 -23.67
N ALA A 346 1.87 -9.11 -22.54
CA ALA A 346 0.77 -10.07 -22.54
C ALA A 346 -0.15 -9.64 -23.69
N GLU A 347 -0.21 -10.46 -24.74
CA GLU A 347 -0.81 -10.12 -26.03
C GLU A 347 -2.12 -9.37 -25.81
N SER A 348 -2.30 -8.24 -26.53
CA SER A 348 -3.52 -7.44 -26.42
C SER A 348 -4.73 -8.37 -26.48
N LEU A 349 -5.39 -8.59 -25.33
CA LEU A 349 -6.46 -9.57 -25.18
C LEU A 349 -7.70 -9.21 -25.99
N VAL A 350 -7.69 -8.01 -26.60
CA VAL A 350 -8.82 -7.39 -27.26
C VAL A 350 -8.36 -6.74 -28.56
N ASP A 351 -9.03 -7.08 -29.66
CA ASP A 351 -8.84 -6.38 -30.93
C ASP A 351 -9.70 -5.10 -30.96
N PHE A 352 -9.05 -3.96 -30.73
CA PHE A 352 -9.72 -2.65 -30.66
C PHE A 352 -10.33 -2.19 -31.98
N THR A 353 -9.93 -2.78 -33.11
CA THR A 353 -10.55 -2.48 -34.40
C THR A 353 -12.00 -2.96 -34.48
N LYS A 354 -12.38 -3.96 -33.66
CA LYS A 354 -13.71 -4.57 -33.64
C LYS A 354 -14.61 -4.11 -32.49
N ILE A 355 -14.07 -3.39 -31.51
CA ILE A 355 -14.82 -2.87 -30.33
C ILE A 355 -15.93 -1.88 -30.71
N SER A 356 -15.88 -1.32 -31.93
CA SER A 356 -16.92 -0.40 -32.44
C SER A 356 -18.32 -1.05 -32.45
N ASP A 357 -18.40 -2.37 -32.51
CA ASP A 357 -19.62 -3.13 -32.27
C ASP A 357 -19.69 -3.55 -30.78
N PRO A 358 -20.60 -2.96 -29.97
CA PRO A 358 -20.76 -3.32 -28.56
C PRO A 358 -21.15 -4.78 -28.33
N ASP A 359 -21.71 -5.44 -29.35
CA ASP A 359 -22.15 -6.83 -29.26
C ASP A 359 -21.09 -7.85 -29.66
N SER A 360 -19.94 -7.40 -30.20
CA SER A 360 -18.78 -8.26 -30.47
C SER A 360 -18.21 -8.89 -29.20
N ASP A 361 -17.56 -10.04 -29.34
CA ASP A 361 -16.84 -10.70 -28.24
C ASP A 361 -15.76 -9.76 -27.67
N GLU A 362 -15.09 -9.01 -28.55
CA GLU A 362 -14.10 -8.01 -28.17
C GLU A 362 -14.72 -6.82 -27.42
N GLY A 363 -15.87 -6.30 -27.86
CA GLY A 363 -16.59 -5.20 -27.21
C GLY A 363 -17.16 -5.59 -25.83
N LYS A 364 -17.46 -6.87 -25.63
CA LYS A 364 -17.95 -7.47 -24.37
C LYS A 364 -16.84 -7.84 -23.39
N PHE A 365 -15.57 -7.72 -23.77
CA PHE A 365 -14.45 -8.01 -22.89
C PHE A 365 -14.53 -7.18 -21.60
N LEU A 366 -14.61 -7.86 -20.46
CA LEU A 366 -14.83 -7.22 -19.16
C LEU A 366 -13.54 -6.60 -18.62
N ILE A 367 -13.49 -5.28 -18.53
CA ILE A 367 -12.45 -4.52 -17.84
C ILE A 367 -12.71 -4.54 -16.34
N LYS A 368 -11.66 -4.86 -15.57
CA LYS A 368 -11.69 -5.00 -14.12
C LYS A 368 -10.94 -3.84 -13.45
N ASP A 369 -11.13 -3.75 -12.14
CA ASP A 369 -10.41 -2.77 -11.33
C ASP A 369 -8.90 -2.92 -11.47
N GLY A 370 -8.22 -1.78 -11.62
CA GLY A 370 -6.76 -1.73 -11.80
C GLY A 370 -6.27 -2.03 -13.23
N ASP A 371 -7.15 -2.35 -14.18
CA ASP A 371 -6.75 -2.47 -15.59
C ASP A 371 -6.37 -1.09 -16.18
N VAL A 372 -5.47 -1.07 -17.16
CA VAL A 372 -5.12 0.14 -17.93
C VAL A 372 -5.38 -0.12 -19.41
N ILE A 373 -6.03 0.83 -20.06
CA ILE A 373 -6.27 0.82 -21.50
C ILE A 373 -5.37 1.87 -22.13
N LEU A 374 -4.49 1.45 -23.04
CA LEU A 374 -3.59 2.33 -23.77
C LEU A 374 -4.02 2.39 -25.23
N ILE A 375 -4.32 3.60 -25.72
CA ILE A 375 -4.72 3.84 -27.11
C ILE A 375 -3.70 4.80 -27.73
N PRO A 376 -2.66 4.31 -28.40
CA PRO A 376 -1.63 5.18 -28.95
C PRO A 376 -2.16 6.03 -30.12
N SER A 377 -1.39 7.03 -30.52
CA SER A 377 -1.63 7.80 -31.73
C SER A 377 -1.12 7.08 -32.97
N LYS A 378 -1.76 7.33 -34.12
CA LYS A 378 -1.36 6.80 -35.42
C LYS A 378 0.11 7.12 -35.70
N PHE A 379 0.89 6.07 -35.88
CA PHE A 379 2.31 6.19 -36.11
C PHE A 379 2.62 5.97 -37.60
N GLU A 380 2.73 7.06 -38.35
CA GLU A 380 2.99 7.04 -39.79
C GLU A 380 4.48 7.01 -40.14
N TYR A 381 5.28 6.23 -39.42
CA TYR A 381 6.73 6.15 -39.61
C TYR A 381 7.22 4.71 -39.65
N VAL A 382 8.33 4.50 -40.36
CA VAL A 382 9.11 3.26 -40.42
C VAL A 382 10.47 3.56 -39.79
N TYR A 383 10.93 2.72 -38.87
CA TYR A 383 12.20 2.93 -38.19
C TYR A 383 13.32 2.14 -38.86
N VAL A 384 14.36 2.81 -39.33
CA VAL A 384 15.53 2.16 -39.94
C VAL A 384 16.71 2.28 -38.99
N PHE A 385 17.38 1.16 -38.69
CA PHE A 385 18.50 1.14 -37.76
C PHE A 385 19.52 0.04 -38.06
N GLY A 386 20.68 0.11 -37.40
CA GLY A 386 21.81 -0.79 -37.65
C GLY A 386 22.89 -0.10 -38.48
N GLN A 387 23.46 -0.79 -39.47
CA GLN A 387 24.56 -0.29 -40.30
C GLN A 387 24.07 0.59 -41.46
N VAL A 388 23.46 1.71 -41.11
CA VAL A 388 23.06 2.76 -42.03
C VAL A 388 23.67 4.10 -41.58
N PRO A 389 24.02 5.03 -42.49
CA PRO A 389 24.60 6.32 -42.10
C PRO A 389 23.67 7.17 -41.22
N ARG A 390 22.36 7.08 -41.42
CA ARG A 390 21.35 7.83 -40.66
C ARG A 390 20.24 6.90 -40.18
N ALA A 391 20.45 6.27 -39.04
CA ALA A 391 19.38 5.56 -38.34
C ALA A 391 18.32 6.55 -37.82
N GLY A 392 17.05 6.16 -37.87
CA GLY A 392 15.95 7.00 -37.39
C GLY A 392 14.58 6.66 -37.99
N TYR A 393 13.60 7.49 -37.67
CA TYR A 393 12.23 7.40 -38.18
C TYR A 393 12.11 8.09 -39.53
N PHE A 394 11.55 7.37 -40.50
CA PHE A 394 11.25 7.87 -41.84
C PHE A 394 9.75 7.83 -42.06
N LYS A 395 9.18 8.91 -42.60
CA LYS A 395 7.74 8.98 -42.85
C LYS A 395 7.33 7.84 -43.79
N TYR A 396 6.30 7.12 -43.39
CA TYR A 396 5.71 6.04 -44.17
C TYR A 396 5.24 6.57 -45.53
N ALA A 397 5.63 5.85 -46.57
CA ALA A 397 5.21 6.08 -47.95
C ALA A 397 4.49 4.82 -48.45
N PRO A 398 3.22 4.94 -48.90
CA PRO A 398 2.49 3.81 -49.48
C PRO A 398 3.25 3.17 -50.64
N ASP A 399 3.16 1.85 -50.74
CA ASP A 399 3.72 1.01 -51.82
C ASP A 399 5.26 1.03 -51.93
N MET A 400 5.96 1.61 -50.96
CA MET A 400 7.42 1.56 -50.87
C MET A 400 7.88 0.33 -50.10
N ASN A 401 8.95 -0.31 -50.59
CA ASN A 401 9.58 -1.46 -49.94
C ASN A 401 10.73 -1.02 -49.01
N TYR A 402 11.39 -1.98 -48.34
CA TYR A 402 12.47 -1.69 -47.40
C TYR A 402 13.67 -0.95 -48.02
N LYS A 403 13.97 -1.19 -49.31
CA LYS A 403 15.09 -0.55 -50.03
C LYS A 403 14.94 0.96 -50.10
N TYR A 404 13.72 1.45 -50.37
CA TYR A 404 13.42 2.88 -50.36
C TYR A 404 13.82 3.54 -49.02
N TYR A 405 13.50 2.89 -47.90
CA TYR A 405 13.80 3.43 -46.57
C TYR A 405 15.29 3.36 -46.24
N ILE A 406 16.01 2.32 -46.70
CA ILE A 406 17.47 2.23 -46.57
C ILE A 406 18.17 3.33 -47.39
N GLU A 407 17.71 3.60 -48.61
CA GLU A 407 18.22 4.74 -49.40
C GLU A 407 17.98 6.07 -48.69
N LYS A 408 16.78 6.28 -48.10
CA LYS A 408 16.51 7.47 -47.28
C LYS A 408 17.45 7.57 -46.08
N ALA A 409 17.83 6.44 -45.49
CA ALA A 409 18.82 6.34 -44.43
C ALA A 409 20.27 6.59 -44.89
N GLY A 410 20.50 6.78 -46.19
CA GLY A 410 21.82 7.06 -46.76
C GLY A 410 22.51 5.83 -47.37
N GLY A 411 21.77 4.74 -47.59
CA GLY A 411 22.31 3.47 -48.08
C GLY A 411 22.87 2.59 -46.97
N LEU A 412 23.55 1.52 -47.35
CA LEU A 412 24.28 0.65 -46.43
C LEU A 412 25.63 1.28 -46.04
N ALA A 413 26.00 1.16 -44.77
CA ALA A 413 27.34 1.54 -44.31
C ALA A 413 28.38 0.49 -44.70
N GLU A 414 29.67 0.84 -44.74
CA GLU A 414 30.77 -0.08 -45.11
C GLU A 414 30.88 -1.30 -44.19
N THR A 415 30.39 -1.20 -42.96
CA THR A 415 30.36 -2.29 -41.97
C THR A 415 29.04 -3.06 -41.97
N ALA A 416 28.12 -2.75 -42.90
CA ALA A 416 26.90 -3.51 -43.11
C ALA A 416 27.22 -4.87 -43.71
N LYS A 417 26.49 -5.88 -43.27
CA LYS A 417 26.49 -7.17 -43.95
C LYS A 417 25.74 -7.07 -45.30
N ASP A 418 25.86 -8.12 -46.12
CA ASP A 418 25.19 -8.22 -47.42
C ASP A 418 23.68 -7.89 -47.35
N GLU A 419 23.14 -7.33 -48.44
CA GLU A 419 21.72 -6.97 -48.60
C GLU A 419 20.75 -8.12 -48.29
N ASP A 420 21.20 -9.36 -48.48
CA ASP A 420 20.41 -10.58 -48.26
C ASP A 420 20.12 -10.87 -46.78
N GLU A 421 20.78 -10.17 -45.85
CA GLU A 421 20.56 -10.34 -44.40
C GLU A 421 19.78 -9.21 -43.74
N ILE A 422 19.26 -8.27 -44.54
CA ILE A 422 18.37 -7.23 -44.04
C ILE A 422 17.11 -7.87 -43.47
N VAL A 423 16.66 -7.35 -42.33
CA VAL A 423 15.46 -7.86 -41.66
C VAL A 423 14.40 -6.78 -41.63
N VAL A 424 13.18 -7.13 -42.03
CA VAL A 424 12.00 -6.32 -41.75
C VAL A 424 11.30 -6.91 -40.53
N ILE A 425 11.08 -6.08 -39.51
CA ILE A 425 10.39 -6.45 -38.27
C ILE A 425 9.00 -5.80 -38.32
N LYS A 426 7.95 -6.63 -38.33
CA LYS A 426 6.57 -6.15 -38.42
C LYS A 426 6.15 -5.42 -37.15
N GLY A 427 5.53 -4.24 -37.28
CA GLY A 427 5.28 -3.34 -36.17
C GLY A 427 4.37 -3.88 -35.05
N LYS A 428 3.38 -4.72 -35.37
CA LYS A 428 2.43 -5.30 -34.39
C LYS A 428 2.87 -6.63 -33.84
N GLU A 429 3.12 -7.61 -34.70
CA GLU A 429 3.46 -8.97 -34.28
C GLU A 429 4.93 -9.09 -33.86
N LYS A 430 5.75 -8.06 -34.13
CA LYS A 430 7.20 -8.04 -33.93
C LYS A 430 7.90 -9.24 -34.58
N ASN A 431 7.29 -9.78 -35.63
CA ASN A 431 7.80 -10.92 -36.39
C ASN A 431 8.94 -10.50 -37.31
N TRP A 432 9.99 -11.32 -37.35
CA TRP A 432 11.17 -11.12 -38.18
C TRP A 432 10.94 -11.75 -39.55
N VAL A 433 10.87 -10.91 -40.57
CA VAL A 433 10.78 -11.36 -41.96
C VAL A 433 12.17 -11.24 -42.58
N THR A 434 12.77 -12.39 -42.85
CA THR A 434 14.12 -12.52 -43.44
C THR A 434 14.10 -13.13 -44.84
N LYS A 435 12.93 -13.59 -45.31
CA LYS A 435 12.75 -14.22 -46.62
C LYS A 435 11.74 -13.45 -47.44
N GLU A 436 11.98 -13.35 -48.75
CA GLU A 436 11.10 -12.69 -49.72
C GLU A 436 10.72 -11.24 -49.33
N ILE A 437 11.61 -10.56 -48.59
CA ILE A 437 11.39 -9.19 -48.11
C ILE A 437 11.18 -8.18 -49.26
N ASP A 438 11.67 -8.47 -50.46
CA ASP A 438 11.44 -7.66 -51.67
C ASP A 438 9.97 -7.55 -52.06
N LYS A 439 9.16 -8.56 -51.75
CA LYS A 439 7.72 -8.59 -52.02
C LYS A 439 6.89 -8.18 -50.81
N LEU A 440 7.53 -7.98 -49.65
CA LEU A 440 6.86 -7.65 -48.41
C LEU A 440 6.36 -6.21 -48.46
N LYS A 441 5.06 -6.04 -48.20
CA LYS A 441 4.48 -4.72 -48.02
C LYS A 441 4.89 -4.14 -46.67
N ILE A 442 5.58 -3.00 -46.71
CA ILE A 442 5.89 -2.22 -45.50
C ILE A 442 4.61 -1.53 -45.02
N GLU A 443 4.41 -1.56 -43.72
CA GLU A 443 3.29 -0.93 -43.02
C GLU A 443 3.81 0.13 -42.03
N PRO A 444 2.97 1.11 -41.66
CA PRO A 444 3.32 2.05 -40.60
C PRO A 444 3.67 1.33 -39.30
N GLY A 445 4.78 1.71 -38.66
CA GLY A 445 5.29 1.07 -37.46
C GLY A 445 6.24 -0.12 -37.68
N ASP A 446 6.52 -0.50 -38.93
CA ASP A 446 7.54 -1.51 -39.22
C ASP A 446 8.96 -0.99 -38.94
N TYR A 447 9.87 -1.91 -38.64
CA TYR A 447 11.29 -1.63 -38.45
C TYR A 447 12.12 -2.32 -39.53
N ILE A 448 13.19 -1.66 -39.95
CA ILE A 448 14.15 -2.19 -40.92
C ILE A 448 15.51 -2.23 -40.22
N TYR A 449 16.01 -3.43 -40.02
CA TYR A 449 17.28 -3.67 -39.36
C TYR A 449 18.35 -4.06 -40.39
N VAL A 450 19.46 -3.32 -40.38
CA VAL A 450 20.64 -3.61 -41.20
C VAL A 450 21.74 -4.19 -40.29
N PRO A 451 22.02 -5.49 -40.38
CA PRO A 451 22.99 -6.13 -39.50
C PRO A 451 24.43 -5.71 -39.78
N LYS A 452 25.28 -5.84 -38.76
CA LYS A 452 26.72 -5.59 -38.86
C LYS A 452 27.46 -6.82 -39.36
N GLU A 453 28.38 -6.62 -40.30
CA GLU A 453 29.33 -7.66 -40.67
C GLU A 453 30.31 -7.88 -39.50
N ILE A 454 30.39 -9.13 -39.02
CA ILE A 454 31.36 -9.51 -37.99
C ILE A 454 32.65 -9.92 -38.72
N PRO A 455 33.72 -9.11 -38.70
CA PRO A 455 34.94 -9.44 -39.41
C PRO A 455 35.56 -10.68 -38.79
N ARG A 456 35.61 -11.78 -39.56
CA ARG A 456 36.34 -12.99 -39.16
C ARG A 456 37.81 -12.78 -39.46
N THR A 457 38.62 -12.59 -38.42
CA THR A 457 40.07 -12.46 -38.58
C THR A 457 40.69 -13.78 -39.05
N THR A 458 41.88 -13.73 -39.64
CA THR A 458 42.64 -14.94 -40.00
C THR A 458 42.83 -15.87 -38.81
N TRP A 459 42.98 -15.32 -37.60
CA TRP A 459 43.05 -16.07 -36.35
C TRP A 459 41.79 -16.90 -36.05
N PHE A 460 40.60 -16.39 -36.34
CA PHE A 460 39.35 -17.15 -36.18
C PHE A 460 39.37 -18.46 -36.98
N TYR A 461 39.87 -18.41 -38.21
CA TYR A 461 39.97 -19.61 -39.06
C TYR A 461 41.08 -20.54 -38.58
N VAL A 462 42.24 -20.01 -38.21
CA VAL A 462 43.37 -20.80 -37.66
C VAL A 462 42.91 -21.56 -36.41
N GLU A 463 42.25 -20.90 -35.47
CA GLU A 463 41.74 -21.53 -34.25
C GLU A 463 40.69 -22.62 -34.54
N ARG A 464 39.73 -22.35 -35.43
CA ARG A 464 38.72 -23.33 -35.86
C ARG A 464 39.37 -24.56 -36.51
N THR A 465 40.33 -24.36 -37.41
CA THR A 465 41.06 -25.46 -38.04
C THR A 465 41.95 -26.22 -37.06
N GLY A 466 42.58 -25.52 -36.11
CA GLY A 466 43.39 -26.11 -35.05
C GLY A 466 42.57 -27.02 -34.14
N ASN A 467 41.36 -26.60 -33.75
CA ASN A 467 40.45 -27.42 -32.96
C ASN A 467 40.00 -28.68 -33.71
N VAL A 468 39.69 -28.58 -35.00
CA VAL A 468 39.36 -29.75 -35.83
C VAL A 468 40.54 -30.70 -35.95
N LEU A 469 41.75 -30.18 -36.20
CA LEU A 469 42.98 -30.99 -36.25
C LEU A 469 43.30 -31.64 -34.90
N SER A 470 43.03 -30.96 -33.79
CA SER A 470 43.19 -31.49 -32.44
C SER A 470 42.25 -32.67 -32.19
N ILE A 471 40.96 -32.55 -32.56
CA ILE A 471 39.99 -33.65 -32.46
C ILE A 471 40.43 -34.85 -33.31
N ILE A 472 40.83 -34.62 -34.55
CA ILE A 472 41.36 -35.67 -35.44
C ILE A 472 42.59 -36.34 -34.81
N GLY A 473 43.51 -35.53 -34.25
CA GLY A 473 44.70 -36.00 -33.56
C GLY A 473 44.38 -36.85 -32.32
N SER A 474 43.41 -36.44 -31.49
CA SER A 474 42.95 -37.22 -30.34
C SER A 474 42.33 -38.55 -30.76
N ILE A 475 41.49 -38.56 -31.80
CA ILE A 475 40.91 -39.79 -32.37
C ILE A 475 42.02 -40.71 -32.88
N ALA A 476 42.98 -40.18 -33.64
CA ALA A 476 44.12 -40.95 -34.14
C ALA A 476 44.96 -41.54 -33.00
N THR A 477 45.17 -40.78 -31.93
CA THR A 477 45.92 -41.22 -30.74
C THR A 477 45.19 -42.37 -30.05
N ILE A 478 43.87 -42.27 -29.87
CA ILE A 478 43.05 -43.35 -29.30
C ILE A 478 43.13 -44.62 -30.16
N VAL A 479 43.04 -44.48 -31.49
CA VAL A 479 43.15 -45.61 -32.43
C VAL A 479 44.53 -46.29 -32.32
N ILE A 480 45.61 -45.52 -32.27
CA ILE A 480 46.98 -46.05 -32.10
C ILE A 480 47.11 -46.79 -30.76
N LEU A 481 46.54 -46.23 -29.69
CA LEU A 481 46.58 -46.83 -28.35
C LEU A 481 45.83 -48.17 -28.31
N ILE A 482 44.65 -48.24 -28.96
CA ILE A 482 43.91 -49.48 -29.14
C ILE A 482 44.75 -50.51 -29.90
N MET A 483 45.36 -50.12 -31.03
CA MET A 483 46.22 -51.01 -31.83
C MET A 483 47.42 -51.56 -31.05
N GLN A 484 48.01 -50.77 -30.16
CA GLN A 484 49.13 -51.19 -29.31
C GLN A 484 48.74 -52.16 -28.20
N VAL A 485 47.52 -52.03 -27.65
CA VAL A 485 47.01 -52.94 -26.60
C VAL A 485 46.52 -54.27 -27.18
N THR A 486 46.11 -54.30 -28.45
CA THR A 486 45.68 -55.52 -29.14
C THR A 486 46.82 -56.36 -29.76
N LYS A 487 48.07 -55.91 -29.67
CA LYS A 487 49.27 -56.68 -30.02
C LYS A 487 49.90 -57.26 -28.76
#